data_AF-A0A382YNJ5-F1
#
_entry.id   AF-A0A382YNJ5-F1
#
_cell.length_a   1.000
_cell.length_b   1.000
_cell.length_c   1.000
_cell.angle_alpha   90.00
_cell.angle_beta   90.00
_cell.angle_gamma   90.00
#
_symmetry.space_group_name_H-M   'P 1'
#
loop_
_entity.id
_entity.type
_entity.pdbx_description
1 polymer ?
#
loop_
_entity_poly.entity_id
_entity_poly.type
_entity_poly.pdbx_seq_one_letter_code
_entity_poly.pdbx_strand_id
1 'polypeptide(L)'
;EVFFSVSTPLLWNSIPVTMLAMSLTLAEGLAVSFLGSALWTRGKPWSKVIPIMAVVMGVLVLGGWIRFDLLIIGYSFQLNHSIFLASAGIIVIPFIAWLGAVSVSDDFEQHISERKELFAPVYARLGFLGKGTMRLLVAKEFVDLIRSGTIKKMIVSYAVPLMVLLALAWLVDFTDSPIPVNLLTYAPFLGFFGFNFYSWLTGIDSPEHMNTLPASVPELIRAKVVTYFLTTTWISVIFLLLMAWKLEAWSMLPVALIIMVA
;
A
#
# COMPACT_ATOMS: atom_id res chain seq x y z
N GLU A 1 36.67 -30.90 -4.90
CA GLU A 1 36.20 -30.56 -3.54
C GLU A 1 34.75 -30.13 -3.64
N VAL A 2 33.85 -30.90 -3.02
CA VAL A 2 32.40 -30.63 -2.99
C VAL A 2 32.11 -30.14 -1.57
N PHE A 3 32.16 -28.83 -1.37
CA PHE A 3 31.71 -28.22 -0.13
C PHE A 3 30.22 -27.89 -0.30
N PHE A 4 29.38 -28.64 0.43
CA PHE A 4 27.92 -28.57 0.51
C PHE A 4 27.17 -29.23 -0.66
N SER A 5 26.66 -30.44 -0.39
CA SER A 5 25.70 -31.21 -1.18
C SER A 5 24.29 -30.59 -1.22
N VAL A 6 24.20 -29.26 -1.33
CA VAL A 6 23.01 -28.58 -1.81
C VAL A 6 23.32 -28.27 -3.27
N SER A 7 22.83 -29.12 -4.18
CA SER A 7 22.83 -28.79 -5.60
C SER A 7 21.90 -27.60 -5.80
N THR A 8 22.43 -26.38 -5.67
CA THR A 8 21.74 -25.22 -6.21
C THR A 8 21.53 -25.49 -7.70
N PRO A 9 20.28 -25.47 -8.20
CA PRO A 9 20.01 -25.76 -9.62
C PRO A 9 20.51 -24.64 -10.55
N LEU A 10 21.24 -23.65 -10.01
CA LEU A 10 21.73 -22.48 -10.71
C LEU A 10 23.19 -22.70 -11.10
N LEU A 11 23.42 -22.87 -12.40
CA LEU A 11 24.75 -22.84 -12.98
C LEU A 11 25.37 -21.47 -12.71
N TRP A 12 26.67 -21.41 -12.39
CA TRP A 12 27.37 -20.13 -12.15
C TRP A 12 27.23 -19.14 -13.33
N ASN A 13 27.11 -19.66 -14.55
CA ASN A 13 26.87 -18.88 -15.77
C ASN A 13 25.48 -18.21 -15.81
N SER A 14 24.52 -18.68 -15.01
CA SER A 14 23.16 -18.14 -14.92
C SER A 14 23.07 -16.91 -14.04
N ILE A 15 24.08 -16.66 -13.18
CA ILE A 15 24.07 -15.53 -12.24
C ILE A 15 24.03 -14.18 -12.99
N PRO A 16 24.92 -13.89 -13.96
CA PRO A 16 24.91 -12.59 -14.64
C PRO A 16 23.62 -12.34 -15.44
N VAL A 17 23.09 -13.40 -16.07
CA VAL A 17 21.84 -13.33 -16.83
C VAL A 17 20.68 -13.01 -15.89
N THR A 18 20.57 -13.73 -14.76
CA THR A 18 19.50 -13.54 -13.79
C THR A 18 19.60 -12.17 -13.13
N MET A 19 20.80 -11.71 -12.80
CA MET A 19 21.01 -10.36 -12.28
C MET A 19 20.53 -9.30 -13.28
N LEU A 20 20.93 -9.40 -14.55
CA LEU A 20 20.50 -8.47 -15.58
C LEU A 20 18.98 -8.51 -15.80
N ALA A 21 18.38 -9.69 -15.84
CA ALA A 21 16.94 -9.88 -15.94
C ALA A 21 16.18 -9.23 -14.78
N MET A 22 16.65 -9.42 -13.54
CA MET A 22 16.07 -8.81 -12.35
C MET A 22 16.22 -7.29 -12.35
N SER A 23 17.39 -6.77 -12.73
CA SER A 23 17.63 -5.33 -12.86
C SER A 23 16.73 -4.69 -13.91
N LEU A 24 16.59 -5.30 -15.09
CA LEU A 24 15.69 -4.82 -16.15
C LEU A 24 14.23 -4.85 -15.67
N THR A 25 13.79 -5.93 -15.03
CA THR A 25 12.41 -6.06 -14.51
C THR A 25 12.12 -4.98 -13.46
N LEU A 26 13.05 -4.74 -12.53
CA LEU A 26 12.91 -3.71 -11.52
C LEU A 26 12.87 -2.31 -12.15
N ALA A 27 13.79 -2.03 -13.08
CA ALA A 27 13.88 -0.73 -13.74
C ALA A 27 12.63 -0.44 -14.58
N GLU A 28 12.10 -1.44 -15.28
CA GLU A 28 10.84 -1.36 -16.03
C GLU A 28 9.67 -1.03 -15.10
N GLY A 29 9.53 -1.75 -13.99
CA GLY A 29 8.48 -1.51 -13.00
C GLY A 29 8.53 -0.09 -12.42
N LEU A 30 9.74 0.41 -12.13
CA LEU A 30 9.94 1.79 -11.68
C LEU A 30 9.61 2.81 -12.76
N ALA A 31 10.06 2.61 -14.01
CA ALA A 31 9.80 3.51 -15.12
C ALA A 31 8.31 3.64 -15.43
N VAL A 32 7.58 2.50 -15.48
CA VAL A 32 6.13 2.47 -15.70
C VAL A 32 5.38 3.12 -14.53
N SER A 33 5.79 2.84 -13.29
CA SER A 33 5.17 3.45 -12.09
C SER A 33 5.38 4.96 -12.07
N PHE A 34 6.58 5.43 -12.42
CA PHE A 34 6.91 6.84 -12.50
C PHE A 34 6.11 7.54 -13.61
N LEU A 35 6.05 6.97 -14.82
CA LEU A 35 5.24 7.50 -15.92
C LEU A 35 3.75 7.56 -15.54
N GLY A 36 3.22 6.49 -14.93
CA GLY A 36 1.84 6.46 -14.43
C GLY A 36 1.58 7.57 -13.42
N SER A 37 2.47 7.77 -12.46
CA SER A 37 2.36 8.85 -11.48
C SER A 37 2.42 10.25 -12.12
N ALA A 38 3.36 10.48 -13.04
CA ALA A 38 3.51 11.75 -13.75
C ALA A 38 2.27 12.08 -14.60
N LEU A 39 1.69 11.10 -15.28
CA LEU A 39 0.44 11.28 -16.02
C LEU A 39 -0.74 11.52 -15.07
N TRP A 40 -0.74 10.90 -13.89
CA TRP A 40 -1.78 11.11 -12.88
C TRP A 40 -1.80 12.56 -12.36
N THR A 41 -0.64 13.17 -12.13
CA THR A 41 -0.56 14.55 -11.60
C THR A 41 -1.08 15.60 -12.59
N ARG A 42 -1.10 15.31 -13.90
CA ARG A 42 -1.70 16.19 -14.92
C ARG A 42 -3.22 16.37 -14.82
N GLY A 43 -3.89 15.67 -13.91
CA GLY A 43 -5.18 16.09 -13.34
C GLY A 43 -6.31 16.35 -14.32
N LYS A 44 -6.57 15.47 -15.30
CA LYS A 44 -7.75 15.55 -16.19
C LYS A 44 -8.34 14.14 -16.53
N PRO A 45 -8.18 13.53 -17.73
CA PRO A 45 -8.70 12.17 -17.98
C PRO A 45 -7.81 11.07 -17.38
N TRP A 46 -6.53 11.34 -17.18
CA TRP A 46 -5.51 10.34 -16.78
C TRP A 46 -5.81 9.66 -15.44
N SER A 47 -6.43 10.36 -14.50
CA SER A 47 -6.85 9.77 -13.21
C SER A 47 -7.88 8.65 -13.37
N LYS A 48 -8.68 8.65 -14.44
CA LYS A 48 -9.62 7.55 -14.75
C LYS A 48 -9.04 6.55 -15.75
N VAL A 49 -8.24 7.03 -16.70
CA VAL A 49 -7.65 6.18 -17.76
C VAL A 49 -6.63 5.20 -17.18
N ILE A 50 -5.75 5.64 -16.27
CA ILE A 50 -4.67 4.79 -15.75
C ILE A 50 -5.21 3.56 -15.00
N PRO A 51 -6.18 3.67 -14.06
CA PRO A 51 -6.75 2.50 -13.39
C PRO A 51 -7.51 1.59 -14.35
N ILE A 52 -8.28 2.17 -15.27
CA ILE A 52 -9.03 1.39 -16.27
C ILE A 52 -8.05 0.61 -17.15
N MET A 53 -6.97 1.25 -17.62
CA MET A 53 -5.94 0.60 -18.41
C MET A 53 -5.26 -0.53 -17.63
N ALA A 54 -4.95 -0.33 -16.35
CA ALA A 54 -4.39 -1.39 -15.50
C ALA A 54 -5.35 -2.58 -15.35
N VAL A 55 -6.64 -2.33 -15.14
CA VAL A 55 -7.67 -3.38 -15.06
C VAL A 55 -7.82 -4.11 -16.39
N VAL A 56 -7.92 -3.38 -17.51
CA VAL A 56 -8.03 -3.97 -18.84
C VAL A 56 -6.80 -4.82 -19.14
N MET A 57 -5.59 -4.32 -18.90
CA MET A 57 -4.37 -5.10 -19.08
C MET A 57 -4.34 -6.34 -18.19
N GLY A 58 -4.75 -6.23 -16.92
CA GLY A 58 -4.89 -7.37 -16.01
C GLY A 58 -5.86 -8.42 -16.53
N VAL A 59 -7.03 -8.01 -17.04
CA VAL A 59 -8.02 -8.91 -17.65
C VAL A 59 -7.48 -9.56 -18.93
N LEU A 60 -6.76 -8.80 -19.77
CA LEU A 60 -6.17 -9.34 -21.01
C LEU A 60 -5.10 -10.42 -20.72
N VAL A 61 -4.31 -10.22 -19.67
CA VAL A 61 -3.30 -11.19 -19.21
C VAL A 61 -3.97 -12.41 -18.58
N LEU A 62 -4.90 -12.22 -17.65
CA LEU A 62 -5.59 -13.32 -16.97
C LEU A 62 -6.48 -14.14 -17.92
N GLY A 63 -7.07 -13.48 -18.93
CA GLY A 63 -7.84 -14.11 -19.99
C GLY A 63 -6.99 -14.85 -21.03
N GLY A 64 -5.66 -14.79 -20.94
CA GLY A 64 -4.74 -15.49 -21.83
C GLY A 64 -4.60 -14.91 -23.24
N TRP A 65 -5.22 -13.75 -23.52
CA TRP A 65 -5.08 -13.07 -24.82
C TRP A 65 -3.73 -12.39 -24.99
N ILE A 66 -3.15 -11.91 -23.88
CA ILE A 66 -1.79 -11.37 -23.85
C ILE A 66 -0.91 -12.27 -22.99
N ARG A 67 0.20 -12.70 -23.57
CA ARG A 67 1.25 -13.44 -22.89
C ARG A 67 1.97 -12.55 -21.88
N PHE A 68 1.95 -12.95 -20.60
CA PHE A 68 2.61 -12.21 -19.52
C PHE A 68 4.12 -12.01 -19.77
N ASP A 69 4.76 -12.98 -20.42
CA ASP A 69 6.18 -12.93 -20.77
C ASP A 69 6.56 -11.85 -21.79
N LEU A 70 5.59 -11.26 -22.49
CA LEU A 70 5.84 -10.13 -23.39
C LEU A 70 5.75 -8.78 -22.69
N LEU A 71 5.08 -8.70 -21.54
CA LEU A 71 4.86 -7.46 -20.81
C LEU A 71 6.01 -7.08 -19.89
N ILE A 72 6.85 -8.05 -19.52
CA ILE A 72 7.99 -7.84 -18.64
C ILE A 72 9.25 -8.20 -19.43
N ILE A 73 9.95 -7.18 -19.93
CA ILE A 73 11.10 -7.35 -20.81
C ILE A 73 12.21 -8.15 -20.12
N GLY A 74 12.45 -7.88 -18.84
CA GLY A 74 13.45 -8.61 -18.05
C GLY A 74 13.11 -10.10 -17.87
N TYR A 75 11.84 -10.44 -17.70
CA TYR A 75 11.38 -11.83 -17.62
C TYR A 75 11.45 -12.53 -18.99
N SER A 76 11.08 -11.82 -20.07
CA SER A 76 11.24 -12.31 -21.44
C SER A 76 12.70 -12.64 -21.79
N PHE A 77 13.62 -11.78 -21.34
CA PHE A 77 15.06 -11.99 -21.49
C PHE A 77 15.53 -13.25 -20.73
N GLN A 78 15.05 -13.46 -19.50
CA GLN A 78 15.38 -14.64 -18.70
C GLN A 78 14.94 -15.96 -19.39
N LEU A 79 13.80 -15.96 -20.07
CA LEU A 79 13.29 -17.15 -20.74
C LEU A 79 14.03 -17.44 -22.05
N ASN A 80 14.22 -16.42 -22.89
CA ASN A 80 14.71 -16.59 -24.25
C ASN A 80 16.24 -16.42 -24.40
N HIS A 81 16.92 -15.92 -23.36
CA HIS A 81 18.36 -15.60 -23.36
C HIS A 81 18.81 -14.75 -24.57
N SER A 82 17.89 -13.94 -25.12
CA SER A 82 18.14 -13.20 -26.36
C SER A 82 18.81 -11.85 -26.07
N ILE A 83 19.99 -11.63 -26.65
CA ILE A 83 20.74 -10.37 -26.57
C ILE A 83 19.91 -9.19 -27.11
N PHE A 84 19.02 -9.46 -28.08
CA PHE A 84 18.11 -8.46 -28.62
C PHE A 84 17.13 -7.94 -27.55
N LEU A 85 16.58 -8.83 -26.70
CA LEU A 85 15.66 -8.42 -25.64
C LEU A 85 16.38 -7.62 -24.54
N ALA A 86 17.62 -8.00 -24.20
CA ALA A 86 18.42 -7.24 -23.25
C ALA A 86 18.73 -5.83 -23.75
N SER A 87 19.18 -5.69 -25.00
CA SER A 87 19.47 -4.38 -25.60
C SER A 87 18.20 -3.54 -25.78
N ALA A 88 17.07 -4.15 -26.17
CA ALA A 88 15.78 -3.48 -26.21
C ALA A 88 15.38 -2.96 -24.82
N GLY A 89 15.52 -3.75 -23.76
CA GLY A 89 15.23 -3.32 -22.38
C GLY A 89 16.08 -2.13 -21.94
N ILE A 90 17.38 -2.15 -22.24
CA ILE A 90 18.31 -1.05 -21.91
C ILE A 90 17.93 0.26 -22.62
N ILE A 91 17.26 0.20 -23.78
CA ILE A 91 16.85 1.39 -24.54
C ILE A 91 15.42 1.84 -24.18
N VAL A 92 14.48 0.90 -24.16
CA VAL A 92 13.05 1.16 -23.98
C VAL A 92 12.76 1.64 -22.55
N ILE A 93 13.40 1.05 -21.53
CA ILE A 93 13.12 1.41 -20.13
C ILE A 93 13.51 2.87 -19.83
N PRO A 94 14.73 3.35 -20.15
CA PRO A 94 15.05 4.78 -19.99
C PRO A 94 14.18 5.68 -20.84
N PHE A 95 13.76 5.25 -22.03
CA PHE A 95 12.83 6.03 -22.86
C PHE A 95 11.46 6.21 -22.19
N ILE A 96 10.91 5.16 -21.57
CA ILE A 96 9.68 5.25 -20.76
C ILE A 96 9.89 6.20 -19.56
N ALA A 97 11.02 6.08 -18.86
CA ALA A 97 11.33 6.97 -17.74
C ALA A 97 11.46 8.43 -18.19
N TRP A 98 12.08 8.68 -19.35
CA TRP A 98 12.18 10.00 -19.96
C TRP A 98 10.81 10.57 -20.33
N LEU A 99 9.91 9.77 -20.92
CA LEU A 99 8.52 10.17 -21.14
C LEU A 99 7.82 10.54 -19.83
N GLY A 100 8.11 9.81 -18.75
CA GLY A 100 7.61 10.12 -17.41
C GLY A 100 8.09 11.49 -16.94
N ALA A 101 9.39 11.78 -17.10
CA ALA A 101 9.99 13.04 -16.67
C ALA A 101 9.41 14.24 -17.42
N VAL A 102 9.23 14.13 -18.74
CA VAL A 102 8.59 15.17 -19.57
C VAL A 102 7.09 15.32 -19.26
N SER A 103 6.47 14.29 -18.69
CA SER A 103 5.05 14.27 -18.36
C SER A 103 4.72 14.88 -17.00
N VAL A 104 5.71 15.21 -16.17
CA VAL A 104 5.44 15.86 -14.88
C VAL A 104 4.81 17.25 -15.12
N SER A 105 3.78 17.57 -14.34
CA SER A 105 3.10 18.88 -14.37
C SER A 105 3.77 19.84 -13.40
N ASP A 106 4.01 21.08 -13.82
CA ASP A 106 4.61 22.13 -12.99
C ASP A 106 3.64 22.71 -11.94
N ASP A 107 2.34 22.50 -12.10
CA ASP A 107 1.33 23.13 -11.25
C ASP A 107 0.99 22.27 -10.03
N PHE A 108 1.63 22.60 -8.89
CA PHE A 108 1.03 22.37 -7.57
C PHE A 108 -0.07 23.41 -7.35
N GLU A 109 -1.17 23.33 -8.09
CA GLU A 109 -2.36 24.12 -7.77
C GLU A 109 -2.83 23.72 -6.36
N GLN A 110 -2.54 24.57 -5.38
CA GLN A 110 -3.04 24.45 -4.03
C GLN A 110 -4.55 24.59 -4.11
N HIS A 111 -5.25 23.46 -4.17
CA HIS A 111 -6.71 23.44 -4.20
C HIS A 111 -7.21 23.95 -2.84
N ILE A 112 -7.57 25.23 -2.78
CA ILE A 112 -8.18 25.84 -1.60
C ILE A 112 -9.61 25.32 -1.51
N SER A 113 -9.78 24.15 -0.89
CA SER A 113 -11.11 23.62 -0.58
C SER A 113 -11.61 24.29 0.70
N GLU A 114 -12.54 25.23 0.56
CA GLU A 114 -13.34 25.69 1.70
C GLU A 114 -14.18 24.51 2.21
N ARG A 115 -14.08 24.22 3.51
CA ARG A 115 -14.85 23.18 4.19
C ARG A 115 -15.74 23.87 5.23
N LYS A 116 -16.98 23.42 5.34
CA LYS A 116 -17.90 23.87 6.40
C LYS A 116 -17.32 23.56 7.78
N GLU A 117 -17.85 24.19 8.82
CA GLU A 117 -17.52 23.86 10.21
C GLU A 117 -17.70 22.34 10.45
N LEU A 118 -16.62 21.68 10.87
CA LEU A 118 -16.56 20.23 11.08
C LEU A 118 -16.30 19.87 12.54
N PHE A 119 -15.90 20.82 13.39
CA PHE A 119 -15.46 20.53 14.74
C PHE A 119 -16.63 20.20 15.66
N ALA A 120 -17.70 20.99 15.68
CA ALA A 120 -18.89 20.73 16.48
C ALA A 120 -19.51 19.33 16.22
N PRO A 121 -19.74 18.89 14.96
CA PRO A 121 -20.32 17.58 14.71
C PRO A 121 -19.35 16.43 15.07
N VAL A 122 -18.05 16.58 14.84
CA VAL A 122 -17.05 15.56 15.21
C VAL A 122 -16.91 15.46 16.74
N TYR A 123 -16.82 16.61 17.41
CA TYR A 123 -16.77 16.68 18.87
C TYR A 123 -18.00 16.01 19.49
N ALA A 124 -19.21 16.26 18.97
CA ALA A 124 -20.44 15.64 19.45
C ALA A 124 -20.42 14.10 19.36
N ARG A 125 -19.91 13.54 18.25
CA ARG A 125 -19.80 12.09 18.04
C ARG A 125 -18.79 11.41 18.96
N LEU A 126 -17.76 12.13 19.41
CA LEU A 126 -16.74 11.64 20.33
C LEU A 126 -17.14 11.72 21.82
N GLY A 127 -18.45 11.73 22.11
CA GLY A 127 -18.97 11.83 23.48
C GLY A 127 -18.49 10.74 24.44
N PHE A 128 -18.15 9.55 23.92
CA PHE A 128 -17.63 8.43 24.72
C PHE A 128 -16.24 8.70 25.33
N LEU A 129 -15.48 9.67 24.81
CA LEU A 129 -14.19 10.08 25.38
C LEU A 129 -14.33 11.04 26.57
N GLY A 130 -15.57 11.35 27.00
CA GLY A 130 -15.85 12.23 28.14
C GLY A 130 -15.84 13.72 27.79
N LYS A 131 -15.57 14.58 28.79
CA LYS A 131 -15.54 16.06 28.65
C LYS A 131 -14.13 16.66 28.86
N GLY A 132 -13.07 15.87 28.62
CA GLY A 132 -11.68 16.28 28.85
C GLY A 132 -10.96 16.86 27.63
N THR A 133 -9.73 17.32 27.85
CA THR A 133 -8.77 17.79 26.81
C THR A 133 -8.54 16.73 25.73
N MET A 134 -8.52 15.44 26.11
CA MET A 134 -8.39 14.32 25.18
C MET A 134 -9.46 14.31 24.07
N ARG A 135 -10.73 14.57 24.40
CA ARG A 135 -11.79 14.62 23.40
C ARG A 135 -11.60 15.79 22.43
N LEU A 136 -11.15 16.94 22.96
CA LEU A 136 -10.89 18.13 22.16
C LEU A 136 -9.72 17.91 21.20
N LEU A 137 -8.62 17.33 21.69
CA LEU A 137 -7.45 17.00 20.88
C LEU A 137 -7.77 15.94 19.82
N VAL A 138 -8.46 14.85 20.18
CA VAL A 138 -8.88 13.82 19.22
C VAL A 138 -9.85 14.39 18.18
N ALA A 139 -10.80 15.24 18.59
CA ALA A 139 -11.72 15.90 17.65
C ALA A 139 -10.96 16.79 16.66
N LYS A 140 -9.97 17.55 17.13
CA LYS A 140 -9.08 18.37 16.29
C LYS A 140 -8.34 17.48 15.27
N GLU A 141 -7.73 16.38 15.71
CA GLU A 141 -7.02 15.45 14.79
C GLU A 141 -7.96 14.88 13.71
N PHE A 142 -9.18 14.45 14.08
CA PHE A 142 -10.17 13.98 13.10
C PHE A 142 -10.60 15.08 12.11
N VAL A 143 -10.80 16.31 12.58
CA VAL A 143 -11.14 17.44 11.70
C VAL A 143 -10.00 17.72 10.73
N ASP A 144 -8.76 17.74 11.19
CA ASP A 144 -7.58 17.96 10.35
C ASP A 144 -7.41 16.85 9.32
N LEU A 145 -7.66 15.59 9.71
CA LEU A 145 -7.67 14.44 8.82
C LEU A 145 -8.73 14.53 7.71
N ILE A 146 -9.93 15.00 8.04
CA ILE A 146 -11.03 15.16 7.09
C ILE A 146 -10.78 16.37 6.18
N ARG A 147 -10.24 17.46 6.73
CA ARG A 147 -9.93 18.70 6.01
C ARG A 147 -8.79 18.49 5.01
N SER A 148 -7.71 17.84 5.43
CA SER A 148 -6.56 17.51 4.57
C SER A 148 -6.89 16.44 3.51
N GLY A 149 -7.99 15.71 3.67
CA GLY A 149 -8.33 14.58 2.81
C GLY A 149 -7.43 13.36 3.02
N THR A 150 -6.48 13.44 3.97
CA THR A 150 -5.54 12.36 4.30
C THR A 150 -6.27 11.13 4.83
N ILE A 151 -7.44 11.30 5.47
CA ILE A 151 -8.26 10.16 5.95
C ILE A 151 -8.57 9.15 4.85
N LYS A 152 -8.84 9.62 3.61
CA LYS A 152 -9.10 8.72 2.47
C LYS A 152 -7.83 7.98 2.06
N LYS A 153 -6.70 8.70 1.98
CA LYS A 153 -5.40 8.11 1.64
C LYS A 153 -5.02 7.05 2.67
N MET A 154 -5.23 7.33 3.95
CA MET A 154 -4.94 6.44 5.06
C MET A 154 -5.79 5.17 5.00
N ILE A 155 -7.12 5.30 4.91
CA ILE A 155 -8.03 4.15 4.82
C ILE A 155 -7.67 3.28 3.61
N VAL A 156 -7.43 3.88 2.44
CA VAL A 156 -7.06 3.13 1.23
C VAL A 156 -5.70 2.45 1.40
N SER A 157 -4.70 3.15 1.94
CA SER A 157 -3.34 2.60 2.15
C SER A 157 -3.31 1.44 3.15
N TYR A 158 -4.23 1.42 4.11
CA TYR A 158 -4.38 0.35 5.09
C TYR A 158 -5.23 -0.81 4.53
N ALA A 159 -6.36 -0.50 3.89
CA ALA A 159 -7.32 -1.50 3.43
C ALA A 159 -6.87 -2.24 2.16
N VAL A 160 -6.21 -1.57 1.20
CA VAL A 160 -5.83 -2.20 -0.07
C VAL A 160 -4.85 -3.38 0.14
N PRO A 161 -3.75 -3.24 0.89
CA PRO A 161 -2.87 -4.39 1.17
C PRO A 161 -3.59 -5.53 1.88
N LEU A 162 -4.51 -5.23 2.80
CA LEU A 162 -5.33 -6.24 3.48
C LEU A 162 -6.28 -6.96 2.52
N MET A 163 -6.91 -6.23 1.59
CA MET A 163 -7.73 -6.85 0.55
C MET A 163 -6.90 -7.73 -0.38
N VAL A 164 -5.66 -7.32 -0.71
CA VAL A 164 -4.74 -8.16 -1.48
C VAL A 164 -4.37 -9.42 -0.70
N LEU A 165 -4.09 -9.34 0.60
CA LEU A 165 -3.84 -10.52 1.44
C LEU A 165 -5.05 -11.46 1.48
N LEU A 166 -6.26 -10.91 1.60
CA LEU A 166 -7.50 -11.70 1.55
C LEU A 166 -7.67 -12.36 0.18
N ALA A 167 -7.40 -11.64 -0.91
CA ALA A 167 -7.47 -12.17 -2.28
C ALA A 167 -6.41 -13.26 -2.52
N LEU A 168 -5.19 -13.10 -2.01
CA LEU A 168 -4.15 -14.13 -2.06
C LEU A 168 -4.56 -15.35 -1.25
N ALA A 169 -5.12 -15.17 -0.06
CA ALA A 169 -5.62 -16.29 0.73
C ALA A 169 -6.70 -17.06 -0.05
N TRP A 170 -7.58 -16.36 -0.76
CA TRP A 170 -8.61 -16.95 -1.63
C TRP A 170 -8.02 -17.63 -2.87
N LEU A 171 -7.01 -17.03 -3.51
CA LEU A 171 -6.34 -17.59 -4.69
C LEU A 171 -5.49 -18.83 -4.34
N VAL A 172 -4.88 -18.86 -3.16
CA VAL A 172 -4.12 -20.03 -2.69
C VAL A 172 -5.04 -21.22 -2.51
N ASP A 173 -6.31 -21.05 -2.09
CA ASP A 173 -7.27 -22.16 -2.04
C ASP A 173 -7.69 -22.64 -3.44
N PHE A 174 -7.55 -21.81 -4.47
CA PHE A 174 -7.84 -22.18 -5.87
C PHE A 174 -6.74 -23.08 -6.47
N THR A 175 -5.53 -23.02 -5.94
CA THR A 175 -4.42 -23.89 -6.30
C THR A 175 -4.29 -24.95 -5.21
N ASP A 176 -4.34 -26.26 -5.47
CA ASP A 176 -4.24 -27.33 -4.44
C ASP A 176 -2.86 -27.41 -3.71
N SER A 177 -2.24 -26.27 -3.41
CA SER A 177 -0.93 -26.10 -2.79
C SER A 177 -1.10 -25.85 -1.28
N PRO A 178 -0.65 -26.77 -0.41
CA PRO A 178 -0.85 -26.67 1.02
C PRO A 178 0.19 -25.72 1.63
N ILE A 179 -0.05 -24.41 1.56
CA ILE A 179 0.63 -23.46 2.45
C ILE A 179 -0.34 -23.15 3.61
N PRO A 180 -0.18 -23.78 4.79
CA PRO A 180 -1.08 -23.56 5.92
C PRO A 180 -0.77 -22.22 6.58
N VAL A 181 -1.28 -21.13 6.01
CA VAL A 181 -1.20 -19.81 6.64
C VAL A 181 -2.30 -19.69 7.69
N ASN A 182 -1.92 -19.73 8.96
CA ASN A 182 -2.84 -19.61 10.09
C ASN A 182 -3.34 -18.15 10.24
N LEU A 183 -4.56 -17.95 10.73
CA LEU A 183 -5.12 -16.64 11.12
C LEU A 183 -4.14 -15.81 11.97
N LEU A 184 -3.39 -16.44 12.88
CA LEU A 184 -2.40 -15.77 13.73
C LEU A 184 -1.23 -15.18 12.94
N THR A 185 -0.88 -15.76 11.79
CA THR A 185 0.18 -15.24 10.90
C THR A 185 -0.23 -13.90 10.26
N TYR A 186 -1.54 -13.63 10.16
CA TYR A 186 -2.06 -12.38 9.60
C TYR A 186 -2.09 -11.21 10.58
N ALA A 187 -2.07 -11.48 11.90
CA ALA A 187 -2.14 -10.43 12.92
C ALA A 187 -0.91 -9.50 12.93
N PRO A 188 0.33 -9.97 12.77
CA PRO A 188 1.50 -9.09 12.63
C PRO A 188 1.43 -8.16 11.40
N PHE A 189 0.83 -8.61 10.29
CA PHE A 189 0.65 -7.77 9.11
C PHE A 189 -0.28 -6.58 9.38
N LEU A 190 -1.29 -6.74 10.25
CA LEU A 190 -2.15 -5.64 10.67
C LEU A 190 -1.38 -4.55 11.41
N GLY A 191 -0.43 -4.95 12.28
CA GLY A 191 0.48 -4.03 12.96
C GLY A 191 1.44 -3.32 11.99
N PHE A 192 2.03 -4.09 11.07
CA PHE A 192 2.91 -3.53 10.02
C PHE A 192 2.20 -2.50 9.14
N PHE A 193 1.00 -2.79 8.65
CA PHE A 193 0.24 -1.82 7.87
C PHE A 193 -0.23 -0.64 8.74
N GLY A 194 -0.42 -0.84 10.04
CA GLY A 194 -0.80 0.19 10.99
C GLY A 194 0.27 1.28 11.13
N PHE A 195 1.55 0.92 11.00
CA PHE A 195 2.65 1.89 10.99
C PHE A 195 2.49 2.96 9.89
N ASN A 196 2.10 2.55 8.67
CA ASN A 196 1.85 3.50 7.59
C ASN A 196 0.72 4.48 7.96
N PHE A 197 -0.32 4.00 8.64
CA PHE A 197 -1.41 4.85 9.13
C PHE A 197 -0.89 5.87 10.15
N TYR A 198 -0.06 5.45 11.10
CA TYR A 198 0.53 6.35 12.09
C TYR A 198 1.45 7.40 11.42
N SER A 199 2.24 7.01 10.42
CA SER A 199 3.10 7.92 9.66
C SER A 199 2.31 9.03 8.94
N TRP A 200 1.16 8.70 8.34
CA TRP A 200 0.27 9.72 7.78
C TRP A 200 -0.32 10.64 8.86
N LEU A 201 -0.66 10.10 10.04
CA LEU A 201 -1.26 10.87 11.14
C LEU A 201 -0.28 11.88 11.76
N THR A 202 1.00 11.53 11.82
CA THR A 202 2.06 12.43 12.30
C THR A 202 2.53 13.41 11.24
N GLY A 203 2.38 13.07 9.95
CA GLY A 203 2.84 13.91 8.83
C GLY A 203 1.92 15.07 8.41
N ILE A 204 0.73 15.23 9.01
CA ILE A 204 -0.22 16.30 8.62
C ILE A 204 0.21 17.67 9.12
N ASP A 205 0.73 17.73 10.34
CA ASP A 205 1.10 18.97 11.01
C ASP A 205 2.60 19.04 11.21
N SER A 206 3.17 20.23 11.05
CA SER A 206 4.57 20.46 11.41
C SER A 206 4.74 20.40 12.94
N PRO A 207 5.88 19.90 13.44
CA PRO A 207 6.17 19.91 14.88
C PRO A 207 6.13 21.32 15.49
N GLU A 208 6.50 22.34 14.72
CA GLU A 208 6.50 23.74 15.18
C GLU A 208 5.09 24.26 15.48
N HIS A 209 4.09 23.85 14.69
CA HIS A 209 2.70 24.24 14.95
C HIS A 209 2.21 23.69 16.29
N MET A 210 2.63 22.46 16.65
CA MET A 210 2.23 21.84 17.91
C MET A 210 2.78 22.57 19.14
N ASN A 211 3.92 23.25 19.03
CA ASN A 211 4.51 24.04 20.12
C ASN A 211 3.67 25.27 20.49
N THR A 212 2.75 25.70 19.63
CA THR A 212 1.85 26.82 19.90
C THR A 212 0.60 26.42 20.70
N LEU A 213 0.32 25.12 20.80
CA LEU A 213 -0.84 24.61 21.52
C LEU A 213 -0.55 24.57 23.03
N PRO A 214 -1.50 24.97 23.89
CA PRO A 214 -1.37 24.84 25.34
C PRO A 214 -1.65 23.38 25.79
N ALA A 215 -0.94 22.42 25.20
CA ALA A 215 -1.07 21.00 25.48
C ALA A 215 0.33 20.38 25.66
N SER A 216 0.45 19.41 26.55
CA SER A 216 1.73 18.73 26.77
C SER A 216 2.01 17.72 25.66
N VAL A 217 3.30 17.48 25.36
CA VAL A 217 3.72 16.48 24.36
C VAL A 217 3.10 15.09 24.62
N PRO A 218 3.04 14.57 25.86
CA PRO A 218 2.39 13.30 26.12
C PRO A 218 0.89 13.29 25.81
N GLU A 219 0.17 14.41 26.03
CA GLU A 219 -1.25 14.51 25.68
C GLU A 219 -1.47 14.47 24.17
N LEU A 220 -0.60 15.14 23.41
CA LEU A 220 -0.63 15.12 21.94
C LEU A 220 -0.37 13.70 21.40
N ILE A 221 0.64 13.00 21.95
CA ILE A 221 0.93 11.62 21.57
C ILE A 221 -0.27 10.71 21.90
N ARG A 222 -0.84 10.83 23.11
CA ARG A 222 -2.03 10.06 23.48
C ARG A 222 -3.20 10.33 22.53
N ALA A 223 -3.43 11.59 22.16
CA ALA A 223 -4.51 11.93 21.24
C ALA A 223 -4.29 11.32 19.85
N LYS A 224 -3.05 11.30 19.35
CA LYS A 224 -2.71 10.60 18.10
C LYS A 224 -2.88 9.09 18.20
N VAL A 225 -2.44 8.47 19.29
CA VAL A 225 -2.62 7.02 19.51
C VAL A 225 -4.11 6.65 19.58
N VAL A 226 -4.93 7.45 20.27
CA VAL A 226 -6.38 7.23 20.33
C VAL A 226 -7.04 7.40 18.96
N THR A 227 -6.64 8.44 18.21
CA THR A 227 -7.15 8.68 16.85
C THR A 227 -6.77 7.55 15.90
N TYR A 228 -5.53 7.05 16.00
CA TYR A 228 -5.04 5.87 15.29
C TYR A 228 -5.92 4.66 15.61
N PHE A 229 -6.07 4.31 16.89
CA PHE A 229 -6.85 3.16 17.33
C PHE A 229 -8.30 3.22 16.83
N LEU A 230 -8.99 4.36 17.03
CA LEU A 230 -10.37 4.54 16.59
C LEU A 230 -10.56 4.36 15.08
N THR A 231 -9.55 4.70 14.29
CA THR A 231 -9.67 4.65 12.83
C THR A 231 -9.22 3.31 12.24
N THR A 232 -8.26 2.61 12.85
CA THR A 232 -7.76 1.33 12.33
C THR A 232 -8.53 0.13 12.86
N THR A 233 -8.92 0.13 14.14
CA THR A 233 -9.49 -1.05 14.82
C THR A 233 -10.67 -1.65 14.07
N TRP A 234 -11.62 -0.84 13.58
CA TRP A 234 -12.79 -1.38 12.88
C TRP A 234 -12.42 -2.04 11.54
N ILE A 235 -11.42 -1.51 10.81
CA ILE A 235 -10.94 -2.10 9.55
C ILE A 235 -10.27 -3.44 9.84
N SER A 236 -9.41 -3.46 10.85
CA SER A 236 -8.69 -4.67 11.27
C SER A 236 -9.64 -5.76 11.77
N VAL A 237 -10.67 -5.38 12.55
CA VAL A 237 -11.71 -6.30 13.01
C VAL A 237 -12.49 -6.90 11.84
N ILE A 238 -12.91 -6.08 10.87
CA ILE A 238 -13.60 -6.59 9.66
C ILE A 238 -12.69 -7.57 8.91
N PHE A 239 -11.41 -7.22 8.72
CA PHE A 239 -10.46 -8.12 8.06
C PHE A 239 -10.30 -9.45 8.79
N LEU A 240 -10.13 -9.44 10.12
CA LEU A 240 -10.00 -10.67 10.91
C LEU A 240 -11.27 -11.52 10.88
N LEU A 241 -12.46 -10.90 10.86
CA LEU A 241 -13.72 -11.63 10.70
C LEU A 241 -13.80 -12.31 9.33
N LEU A 242 -13.41 -11.61 8.25
CA LEU A 242 -13.37 -12.18 6.89
C LEU A 242 -12.35 -13.32 6.79
N MET A 243 -11.17 -13.16 7.40
CA MET A 243 -10.13 -14.19 7.42
C MET A 243 -10.52 -15.41 8.27
N ALA A 244 -11.14 -15.20 9.43
CA ALA A 244 -11.62 -16.28 10.28
C ALA A 244 -12.75 -17.07 9.59
N TRP A 245 -13.62 -16.37 8.86
CA TRP A 245 -14.64 -17.01 8.02
C TRP A 245 -13.99 -17.84 6.89
N LYS A 246 -13.01 -17.28 6.17
CA LYS A 246 -12.29 -17.96 5.09
C LYS A 246 -11.54 -19.20 5.57
N LEU A 247 -10.83 -19.10 6.69
CA LEU A 247 -9.97 -20.17 7.22
C LEU A 247 -10.72 -21.14 8.16
N GLU A 248 -12.03 -20.96 8.35
CA GLU A 248 -12.85 -21.67 9.34
C GLU A 248 -12.25 -21.66 10.78
N ALA A 249 -11.41 -20.67 11.08
CA ALA A 249 -10.58 -20.61 12.29
C ALA A 249 -11.19 -19.73 13.39
N TRP A 250 -12.49 -19.86 13.64
CA TRP A 250 -13.24 -19.05 14.61
C TRP A 250 -12.71 -19.13 16.04
N SER A 251 -12.15 -20.28 16.43
CA SER A 251 -11.54 -20.50 17.75
C SER A 251 -10.31 -19.61 17.99
N MET A 252 -9.64 -19.18 16.92
CA MET A 252 -8.42 -18.36 17.00
C MET A 252 -8.70 -16.86 16.91
N LEU A 253 -9.94 -16.46 16.59
CA LEU A 253 -10.33 -15.05 16.46
C LEU A 253 -10.08 -14.22 17.74
N PRO A 254 -10.41 -14.68 18.96
CA PRO A 254 -10.13 -13.90 20.17
C PRO A 254 -8.64 -13.64 20.38
N VAL A 255 -7.80 -14.64 20.09
CA VAL A 255 -6.34 -14.52 20.21
C VAL A 255 -5.80 -13.57 19.14
N ALA A 256 -6.28 -13.67 17.91
CA ALA A 256 -5.91 -12.76 16.82
C ALA A 256 -6.28 -11.30 17.12
N LEU A 257 -7.44 -11.07 17.75
CA LEU A 257 -7.86 -9.73 18.19
C LEU A 257 -6.95 -9.16 19.28
N ILE A 258 -6.50 -9.98 20.23
CA ILE A 258 -5.54 -9.55 21.26
C ILE A 258 -4.20 -9.18 20.62
N ILE A 259 -3.68 -10.03 19.72
CA ILE A 259 -2.41 -9.79 19.04
C ILE A 259 -2.46 -8.52 18.19
N MET A 260 -3.61 -8.21 17.58
CA MET A 260 -3.80 -6.97 16.81
C MET A 260 -3.65 -5.70 17.66
N VAL A 261 -4.00 -5.77 18.96
CA VAL A 261 -3.93 -4.63 19.88
C VAL A 261 -2.54 -4.49 20.51
N ALA A 262 -1.77 -5.58 20.57
CA ALA A 262 -0.42 -5.63 21.12
C ALA A 262 0.62 -5.00 20.17
#